data_AF-A0A837CL90-F1
#
_entry.id   AF-A0A837CL90-F1
#
_cell.length_a   1.000
_cell.length_b   1.000
_cell.length_c   1.000
_cell.angle_alpha   90.00
_cell.angle_beta   90.00
_cell.angle_gamma   90.00
#
_symmetry.space_group_name_H-M   'P 1'
#
loop_
_entity.id
_entity.type
_entity.pdbx_description
1 polymer ?
#
loop_
_entity_poly.entity_id
_entity_poly.type
_entity_poly.pdbx_seq_one_letter_code
_entity_poly.pdbx_strand_id
1 'polypeptide(L)'
;MSELRAATRQPTARTGIIEFDGARGIVSIPCTISDVSGTGARLKLDWSLSFPKEATLIFADGLRKPCRVAWQKRRLLGVAFADGVASLDEQALMMTEAEQALHRQHIGAQVRGAREARGYTELQIANFIGVSPDYVSRAENGEISIPLHQLTHIADLLLVDLDSLVAGPPSIGLPTASEVELAAE
;
A
#
# COMPACT_ATOMS: atom_id res chain seq x y z
N MET A 1 1.46 -20.44 -27.90
CA MET A 1 1.87 -20.23 -26.50
C MET A 1 0.61 -19.98 -25.69
N SER A 2 0.08 -21.03 -25.08
CA SER A 2 -1.22 -21.02 -24.39
C SER A 2 -1.14 -20.19 -23.10
N GLU A 3 -1.99 -19.16 -23.01
CA GLU A 3 -2.27 -18.51 -21.74
C GLU A 3 -2.93 -19.51 -20.79
N LEU A 4 -2.14 -20.14 -19.92
CA LEU A 4 -2.62 -21.02 -18.84
C LEU A 4 -3.17 -20.20 -17.66
N ARG A 5 -3.87 -19.10 -17.92
CA ARG A 5 -4.32 -18.14 -16.89
C ARG A 5 -5.83 -18.16 -16.77
N ALA A 6 -6.31 -18.34 -15.54
CA ALA A 6 -7.74 -18.46 -15.22
C ALA A 6 -8.51 -17.13 -15.21
N ALA A 7 -7.82 -15.97 -15.15
CA ALA A 7 -8.46 -14.67 -15.09
C ALA A 7 -7.55 -13.56 -15.65
N THR A 8 -8.17 -12.54 -16.27
CA THR A 8 -7.50 -11.33 -16.76
C THR A 8 -6.92 -10.52 -15.59
N ARG A 9 -5.65 -10.13 -15.70
CA ARG A 9 -4.98 -9.29 -14.70
C ARG A 9 -5.01 -7.83 -15.15
N GLN A 10 -5.35 -6.95 -14.21
CA GLN A 10 -5.22 -5.52 -14.39
C GLN A 10 -3.93 -5.05 -13.72
N PRO A 11 -3.00 -4.46 -14.48
CA PRO A 11 -1.81 -3.83 -13.90
C PRO A 11 -2.24 -2.78 -12.90
N THR A 12 -1.59 -2.77 -11.74
CA THR A 12 -1.82 -1.73 -10.75
C THR A 12 -0.52 -1.48 -9.98
N ALA A 13 -0.45 -0.37 -9.27
CA ALA A 13 0.68 -0.04 -8.41
C ALA A 13 0.11 0.55 -7.12
N ARG A 14 -0.65 -0.27 -6.40
CA ARG A 14 -1.25 0.08 -5.11
C ARG A 14 -0.36 -0.38 -3.98
N THR A 15 -0.32 0.38 -2.90
CA THR A 15 0.26 -0.10 -1.65
C THR A 15 -0.77 -0.96 -0.93
N GLY A 16 -0.35 -2.10 -0.41
CA GLY A 16 -1.15 -2.98 0.43
C GLY A 16 -0.29 -3.61 1.51
N ILE A 17 -0.91 -4.40 2.38
CA ILE A 17 -0.22 -5.11 3.47
C ILE A 17 -0.49 -6.60 3.30
N ILE A 18 0.55 -7.43 3.42
CA ILE A 18 0.40 -8.88 3.49
C ILE A 18 0.62 -9.31 4.94
N GLU A 19 -0.41 -9.88 5.56
CA GLU A 19 -0.38 -10.38 6.93
C GLU A 19 -0.33 -11.90 6.97
N PHE A 20 0.43 -12.47 7.90
CA PHE A 20 0.44 -13.91 8.14
C PHE A 20 0.89 -14.25 9.56
N ASP A 21 0.54 -15.46 10.01
CA ASP A 21 1.00 -15.97 11.30
C ASP A 21 2.48 -16.33 11.24
N GLY A 22 3.29 -15.60 12.01
CA GLY A 22 4.70 -15.89 12.25
C GLY A 22 4.94 -16.64 13.55
N ALA A 23 6.18 -17.07 13.76
CA ALA A 23 6.57 -17.84 14.96
C ALA A 23 6.37 -17.11 16.30
N ARG A 24 6.23 -15.77 16.26
CA ARG A 24 6.09 -14.91 17.46
C ARG A 24 4.81 -14.06 17.45
N GLY A 25 3.85 -14.37 16.58
CA GLY A 25 2.62 -13.59 16.39
C GLY A 25 2.40 -13.18 14.94
N ILE A 26 1.41 -12.31 14.71
CA ILE A 26 1.05 -11.81 13.39
C ILE A 26 2.19 -10.95 12.84
N VAL A 27 2.58 -11.23 11.60
CA VAL A 27 3.57 -10.46 10.85
C VAL A 27 2.84 -9.71 9.75
N SER A 28 2.93 -8.38 9.78
CA SER A 28 2.36 -7.49 8.77
C SER A 28 3.49 -6.87 7.96
N ILE A 29 3.46 -7.09 6.63
CA ILE A 29 4.52 -6.63 5.73
C ILE A 29 3.91 -5.74 4.65
N PRO A 30 4.40 -4.51 4.47
CA PRO A 30 3.96 -3.67 3.38
C PRO A 30 4.41 -4.24 2.02
N CYS A 31 3.56 -4.12 1.01
CA CYS A 31 3.81 -4.63 -0.33
C CYS A 31 3.26 -3.70 -1.42
N THR A 32 3.86 -3.72 -2.61
CA THR A 32 3.26 -3.13 -3.81
C THR A 32 2.44 -4.20 -4.52
N ILE A 33 1.13 -4.00 -4.63
CA ILE A 33 0.27 -4.79 -5.51
C ILE A 33 0.55 -4.34 -6.94
N SER A 34 1.20 -5.20 -7.72
CA SER A 34 1.68 -4.91 -9.09
C SER A 34 0.67 -5.27 -10.18
N ASP A 35 -0.21 -6.22 -9.89
CA ASP A 35 -1.41 -6.51 -10.66
C ASP A 35 -2.39 -7.31 -9.80
N VAL A 36 -3.66 -7.22 -10.15
CA VAL A 36 -4.76 -7.95 -9.52
C VAL A 36 -5.68 -8.54 -10.57
N SER A 37 -6.25 -9.71 -10.30
CA SER A 37 -7.34 -10.32 -11.04
C SER A 37 -8.42 -10.77 -10.08
N GLY A 38 -9.57 -11.18 -10.61
CA GLY A 38 -10.63 -11.78 -9.80
C GLY A 38 -10.18 -13.01 -9.00
N THR A 39 -9.03 -13.61 -9.28
CA THR A 39 -8.54 -14.84 -8.62
C THR A 39 -7.28 -14.69 -7.78
N GLY A 40 -6.66 -13.51 -7.77
CA GLY A 40 -5.42 -13.31 -7.03
C GLY A 40 -4.69 -12.04 -7.40
N ALA A 41 -3.49 -11.89 -6.86
CA ALA A 41 -2.66 -10.72 -7.07
C ALA A 41 -1.19 -11.10 -7.25
N ARG A 42 -0.41 -10.21 -7.86
CA ARG A 42 1.05 -10.27 -7.79
C ARG A 42 1.55 -9.11 -6.96
N LEU A 43 2.29 -9.43 -5.92
CA LEU A 43 2.90 -8.49 -5.01
C LEU A 43 4.39 -8.34 -5.33
N LYS A 44 4.90 -7.13 -5.18
CA LYS A 44 6.32 -6.81 -5.13
C LYS A 44 6.64 -6.38 -3.70
N LEU A 45 7.63 -7.05 -3.12
CA LEU A 45 8.10 -6.83 -1.76
C LEU A 45 9.44 -6.10 -1.79
N ASP A 46 9.76 -5.36 -0.74
CA ASP A 46 11.07 -4.70 -0.65
C ASP A 46 12.18 -5.67 -0.23
N TRP A 47 11.83 -6.76 0.46
CA TRP A 47 12.76 -7.81 0.90
C TRP A 47 12.34 -9.22 0.48
N SER A 48 13.31 -10.14 0.43
CA SER A 48 13.07 -11.57 0.20
C SER A 48 12.92 -12.28 1.54
N LEU A 49 11.70 -12.67 1.88
CA LEU A 49 11.36 -13.43 3.08
C LEU A 49 10.72 -14.75 2.68
N SER A 50 10.96 -15.83 3.42
CA SER A 50 10.20 -17.07 3.22
C SER A 50 8.76 -16.85 3.71
N PHE A 51 7.79 -16.96 2.81
CA PHE A 51 6.39 -16.79 3.16
C PHE A 51 5.71 -18.11 3.54
N PRO A 52 4.80 -18.11 4.52
CA PRO A 52 3.92 -19.25 4.76
C PRO A 52 2.95 -19.48 3.60
N LYS A 53 2.28 -20.64 3.62
CA LYS A 53 1.34 -21.02 2.56
C LYS A 53 0.06 -20.19 2.56
N GLU A 54 -0.34 -19.66 3.72
CA GLU A 54 -1.56 -18.90 3.93
C GLU A 54 -1.21 -17.50 4.45
N ALA A 55 -1.93 -16.50 3.97
CA ALA A 55 -1.76 -15.10 4.32
C ALA A 55 -3.06 -14.33 4.06
N THR A 56 -3.16 -13.10 4.56
CA THR A 56 -4.24 -12.17 4.24
C THR A 56 -3.66 -10.97 3.52
N LEU A 57 -4.10 -10.73 2.29
CA LEU A 57 -3.79 -9.50 1.56
C LEU A 57 -4.79 -8.42 1.97
N ILE A 58 -4.30 -7.33 2.51
CA ILE A 58 -5.08 -6.16 2.90
C ILE A 58 -4.83 -5.07 1.87
N PHE A 59 -5.91 -4.63 1.23
CA PHE A 59 -5.92 -3.48 0.35
C PHE A 59 -6.13 -2.22 1.20
N ALA A 60 -5.63 -1.09 0.71
CA ALA A 60 -5.71 0.18 1.43
C ALA A 60 -7.13 0.74 1.63
N ASP A 61 -8.10 0.25 0.86
CA ASP A 61 -9.54 0.51 1.10
C ASP A 61 -10.10 -0.29 2.29
N GLY A 62 -9.25 -1.07 2.97
CA GLY A 62 -9.61 -1.92 4.10
C GLY A 62 -10.08 -3.31 3.70
N LEU A 63 -10.20 -3.61 2.40
CA LEU A 63 -10.58 -4.95 1.95
C LEU A 63 -9.52 -5.97 2.36
N ARG A 64 -9.94 -6.98 3.12
CA ARG A 64 -9.08 -8.08 3.58
C ARG A 64 -9.40 -9.32 2.77
N LYS A 65 -8.44 -9.83 2.01
CA LYS A 65 -8.57 -11.08 1.28
C LYS A 65 -7.66 -12.18 1.80
N PRO A 66 -8.23 -13.22 2.45
CA PRO A 66 -7.52 -14.47 2.67
C PRO A 66 -7.00 -15.03 1.36
N CYS A 67 -5.73 -15.43 1.35
CA CYS A 67 -5.04 -15.87 0.17
C CYS A 67 -3.99 -16.93 0.51
N ARG A 68 -3.56 -17.65 -0.52
CA ARG A 68 -2.46 -18.60 -0.44
C ARG A 68 -1.33 -18.19 -1.35
N VAL A 69 -0.10 -18.45 -0.92
CA VAL A 69 1.08 -18.23 -1.77
C VAL A 69 1.09 -19.27 -2.87
N ALA A 70 0.87 -18.81 -4.10
CA ALA A 70 0.87 -19.65 -5.30
C ALA A 70 2.29 -19.85 -5.84
N TRP A 71 3.13 -18.82 -5.76
CA TRP A 71 4.54 -18.88 -6.13
C TRP A 71 5.32 -17.72 -5.53
N GLN A 72 6.63 -17.91 -5.39
CA GLN A 72 7.55 -16.86 -4.95
C GLN A 72 8.81 -16.86 -5.83
N LYS A 73 9.25 -15.68 -6.27
CA LYS A 73 10.49 -15.52 -7.04
C LYS A 73 11.16 -14.17 -6.71
N ARG A 74 12.33 -14.22 -6.07
CA ARG A 74 13.06 -13.02 -5.61
C ARG A 74 12.17 -12.13 -4.73
N ARG A 75 11.86 -10.92 -5.20
CA ARG A 75 11.01 -9.91 -4.55
C ARG A 75 9.56 -9.93 -5.05
N LEU A 76 9.17 -10.96 -5.81
CA LEU A 76 7.82 -11.11 -6.33
C LEU A 76 7.12 -12.28 -5.64
N LEU A 77 5.90 -12.05 -5.22
CA LEU A 77 5.03 -13.03 -4.58
C LEU A 77 3.71 -13.08 -5.36
N GLY A 78 3.37 -14.25 -5.89
CA GLY A 78 2.05 -14.51 -6.46
C GLY A 78 1.14 -15.10 -5.40
N VAL A 79 0.01 -14.45 -5.14
CA VAL A 79 -1.03 -14.95 -4.24
C VAL A 79 -2.28 -15.32 -5.03
N ALA A 80 -2.96 -16.38 -4.61
CA ALA A 80 -4.28 -16.78 -5.10
C ALA A 80 -5.29 -16.61 -3.96
N PHE A 81 -6.46 -16.04 -4.22
CA PHE A 81 -7.49 -15.86 -3.19
C PHE A 81 -8.00 -17.22 -2.70
N ALA A 82 -8.18 -17.36 -1.39
CA ALA A 82 -8.55 -18.64 -0.77
C ALA A 82 -9.91 -19.12 -1.25
N ASP A 83 -10.86 -18.19 -1.42
CA ASP A 83 -12.22 -18.44 -1.89
C ASP A 83 -12.31 -18.63 -3.42
N GLY A 84 -11.16 -18.64 -4.12
CA GLY A 84 -11.09 -18.76 -5.56
C GLY A 84 -11.31 -17.43 -6.27
N VAL A 85 -12.55 -17.11 -6.63
CA VAL A 85 -12.92 -15.90 -7.36
C VAL A 85 -13.53 -14.88 -6.40
N ALA A 86 -12.97 -13.68 -6.32
CA ALA A 86 -13.52 -12.55 -5.57
C ALA A 86 -14.91 -12.19 -6.10
N SER A 87 -15.80 -11.73 -5.23
CA SER A 87 -17.13 -11.24 -5.63
C SER A 87 -17.03 -10.03 -6.57
N LEU A 88 -18.13 -9.67 -7.24
CA LEU A 88 -18.15 -8.51 -8.13
C LEU A 88 -17.84 -7.21 -7.39
N ASP A 89 -18.33 -7.07 -6.16
CA ASP A 89 -18.08 -5.89 -5.32
C ASP A 89 -16.61 -5.82 -4.91
N GLU A 90 -16.01 -6.94 -4.52
CA GLU A 90 -14.57 -7.03 -4.23
C GLU A 90 -13.72 -6.77 -5.48
N GLN A 91 -14.12 -7.29 -6.64
CA GLN A 91 -13.44 -7.00 -7.90
C GLN A 91 -13.54 -5.51 -8.27
N ALA A 92 -14.68 -4.86 -7.99
CA ALA A 92 -14.84 -3.43 -8.24
C ALA A 92 -13.85 -2.60 -7.41
N LEU A 93 -13.75 -2.92 -6.11
CA LEU A 93 -12.81 -2.29 -5.17
C LEU A 93 -11.35 -2.49 -5.58
N MET A 94 -10.99 -3.69 -6.05
CA MET A 94 -9.61 -4.01 -6.39
C MET A 94 -9.18 -3.50 -7.76
N MET A 95 -10.06 -3.58 -8.75
CA MET A 95 -9.69 -3.55 -10.17
C MET A 95 -10.00 -2.21 -10.86
N THR A 96 -11.07 -1.49 -10.49
CA THR A 96 -11.48 -0.33 -11.29
C THR A 96 -10.49 0.85 -11.23
N GLU A 97 -10.29 1.56 -12.36
CA GLU A 97 -9.41 2.73 -12.39
C GLU A 97 -9.90 3.84 -11.43
N ALA A 98 -11.21 3.96 -11.23
CA ALA A 98 -11.79 4.91 -10.29
C ALA A 98 -11.34 4.64 -8.84
N GLU A 99 -11.41 3.38 -8.39
CA GLU A 99 -10.92 2.97 -7.07
C GLU A 99 -9.40 3.09 -6.96
N GLN A 100 -8.66 2.76 -8.03
CA GLN A 100 -7.21 2.97 -8.08
C GLN A 100 -6.86 4.46 -7.96
N ALA A 101 -7.61 5.35 -8.61
CA ALA A 101 -7.41 6.79 -8.52
C ALA A 101 -7.73 7.32 -7.12
N LEU A 102 -8.83 6.89 -6.51
CA LEU A 102 -9.19 7.25 -5.14
C LEU A 102 -8.11 6.83 -4.14
N HIS A 103 -7.54 5.64 -4.32
CA HIS A 103 -6.41 5.18 -3.50
C HIS A 103 -5.16 6.06 -3.66
N ARG A 104 -4.79 6.42 -4.89
CA ARG A 104 -3.65 7.33 -5.11
C ARG A 104 -3.89 8.70 -4.47
N GLN A 105 -5.10 9.22 -4.60
CA GLN A 105 -5.50 10.50 -3.98
C GLN A 105 -5.43 10.42 -2.45
N HIS A 106 -5.87 9.31 -1.86
CA HIS A 106 -5.78 9.09 -0.42
C HIS A 106 -4.33 9.13 0.08
N ILE A 107 -3.45 8.29 -0.50
CA ILE A 107 -2.02 8.28 -0.13
C ILE A 107 -1.40 9.66 -0.35
N GLY A 108 -1.67 10.29 -1.50
CA GLY A 108 -1.16 11.61 -1.82
C GLY A 108 -1.55 12.67 -0.79
N ALA A 109 -2.82 12.65 -0.36
CA ALA A 109 -3.32 13.55 0.68
C ALA A 109 -2.65 13.29 2.04
N GLN A 110 -2.42 12.03 2.43
CA GLN A 110 -1.71 11.72 3.67
C GLN A 110 -0.26 12.22 3.64
N VAL A 111 0.44 11.98 2.53
CA VAL A 111 1.81 12.46 2.35
C VAL A 111 1.87 13.97 2.43
N ARG A 112 0.94 14.67 1.76
CA ARG A 112 0.80 16.13 1.85
C ARG A 112 0.58 16.60 3.28
N GLY A 113 -0.39 16.01 3.98
CA GLY A 113 -0.72 16.39 5.36
C GLY A 113 0.47 16.21 6.30
N ALA A 114 1.15 15.06 6.22
CA ALA A 114 2.35 14.79 7.02
C ALA A 114 3.52 15.71 6.66
N ARG A 115 3.71 16.04 5.37
CA ARG A 115 4.72 17.01 4.90
C ARG A 115 4.46 18.40 5.47
N GLU A 116 3.22 18.86 5.42
CA GLU A 116 2.82 20.18 5.89
C GLU A 116 2.92 20.29 7.41
N ALA A 117 2.55 19.23 8.15
CA ALA A 117 2.74 19.17 9.61
C ALA A 117 4.22 19.28 10.02
N ARG A 118 5.15 18.84 9.15
CA ARG A 118 6.60 19.01 9.32
C ARG A 118 7.13 20.39 8.91
N GLY A 119 6.30 21.23 8.28
CA GLY A 119 6.73 22.51 7.74
C GLY A 119 7.62 22.42 6.49
N TYR A 120 7.60 21.28 5.78
CA TYR A 120 8.39 21.10 4.56
C TYR A 120 7.64 21.56 3.31
N THR A 121 8.36 22.17 2.38
CA THR A 121 7.87 22.45 1.02
C THR A 121 8.02 21.21 0.12
N GLU A 122 7.25 21.15 -0.98
CA GLU A 122 7.41 20.11 -2.00
C GLU A 122 8.86 20.03 -2.55
N LEU A 123 9.53 21.18 -2.69
CA LEU A 123 10.92 21.24 -3.13
C LEU A 123 11.89 20.62 -2.10
N GLN A 124 11.69 20.90 -0.82
CA GLN A 124 12.55 20.37 0.24
C GLN A 124 12.42 18.85 0.34
N ILE A 125 11.19 18.31 0.37
CA ILE A 125 11.00 16.87 0.45
C ILE A 125 11.53 16.17 -0.80
N ALA A 126 11.33 16.75 -1.99
CA ALA A 126 11.85 16.22 -3.25
C ALA A 126 13.38 16.07 -3.21
N ASN A 127 14.07 17.08 -2.69
CA ASN A 127 15.52 17.04 -2.51
C ASN A 127 15.96 15.97 -1.51
N PHE A 128 15.24 15.79 -0.40
CA PHE A 128 15.58 14.77 0.60
C PHE A 128 15.41 13.34 0.09
N ILE A 129 14.39 13.07 -0.72
CA ILE A 129 14.12 11.73 -1.27
C ILE A 129 14.72 11.50 -2.66
N GLY A 130 15.39 12.50 -3.24
CA GLY A 130 16.10 12.39 -4.52
C GLY A 130 15.20 12.30 -5.75
N VAL A 131 14.07 13.01 -5.75
CA VAL A 131 13.10 13.06 -6.86
C VAL A 131 12.86 14.50 -7.33
N SER A 132 12.08 14.70 -8.40
CA SER A 132 11.71 16.04 -8.84
C SER A 132 10.57 16.64 -7.99
N PRO A 133 10.46 17.98 -7.89
CA PRO A 133 9.30 18.62 -7.25
C PRO A 133 7.98 18.28 -7.96
N ASP A 134 8.00 18.16 -9.30
CA ASP A 134 6.86 17.71 -10.10
C ASP A 134 6.36 16.32 -9.67
N TYR A 135 7.29 15.39 -9.40
CA TYR A 135 6.93 14.06 -8.91
C TYR A 135 6.16 14.14 -7.59
N VAL A 136 6.63 14.96 -6.63
CA VAL A 136 5.96 15.16 -5.34
C VAL A 136 4.58 15.74 -5.54
N SER A 137 4.45 16.81 -6.32
CA SER A 137 3.16 17.47 -6.55
C SER A 137 2.13 16.53 -7.17
N ARG A 138 2.51 15.81 -8.23
CA ARG A 138 1.64 14.85 -8.91
C ARG A 138 1.28 13.66 -8.02
N ALA A 139 2.22 13.20 -7.19
CA ALA A 139 1.98 12.13 -6.24
C ALA A 139 1.01 12.58 -5.13
N GLU A 140 1.19 13.78 -4.58
CA GLU A 140 0.29 14.34 -3.56
C GLU A 140 -1.12 14.62 -4.10
N ASN A 141 -1.25 14.93 -5.39
CA ASN A 141 -2.53 15.07 -6.08
C ASN A 141 -3.16 13.72 -6.51
N GLY A 142 -2.47 12.59 -6.29
CA GLY A 142 -2.95 11.26 -6.68
C GLY A 142 -2.92 10.98 -8.18
N GLU A 143 -2.24 11.83 -8.98
CA GLU A 143 -2.10 11.65 -10.43
C GLU A 143 -1.17 10.48 -10.77
N ILE A 144 -0.18 10.23 -9.91
CA ILE A 144 0.78 9.12 -10.04
C ILE A 144 0.84 8.33 -8.74
N SER A 145 1.14 7.04 -8.83
CA SER A 145 1.37 6.19 -7.65
C SER A 145 2.78 6.39 -7.10
N ILE A 146 2.90 6.38 -5.78
CA ILE A 146 4.17 6.35 -5.08
C ILE A 146 4.60 4.89 -4.91
N PRO A 147 5.73 4.45 -5.50
CA PRO A 147 6.25 3.11 -5.26
C PRO A 147 6.51 2.88 -3.77
N LEU A 148 6.27 1.66 -3.28
CA LEU A 148 6.37 1.38 -1.85
C LEU A 148 7.69 1.82 -1.21
N HIS A 149 8.83 1.45 -1.80
CA HIS A 149 10.14 1.87 -1.28
C HIS A 149 10.27 3.41 -1.13
N GLN A 150 9.66 4.20 -2.02
CA GLN A 150 9.63 5.66 -1.88
C GLN A 150 8.67 6.08 -0.78
N LEU A 151 7.50 5.44 -0.68
CA LEU A 151 6.53 5.73 0.37
C LEU A 151 7.09 5.42 1.76
N THR A 152 7.85 4.33 1.92
CA THR A 152 8.58 4.00 3.14
C THR A 152 9.62 5.07 3.46
N HIS A 153 10.41 5.50 2.47
CA HIS A 153 11.40 6.56 2.67
C HIS A 153 10.75 7.91 3.06
N ILE A 154 9.60 8.23 2.46
CA ILE A 154 8.78 9.38 2.83
C ILE A 154 8.27 9.24 4.26
N ALA A 155 7.76 8.07 4.66
CA ALA A 155 7.27 7.81 6.02
C ALA A 155 8.39 8.02 7.06
N ASP A 156 9.58 7.49 6.80
CA ASP A 156 10.76 7.67 7.65
C ASP A 156 11.17 9.14 7.76
N LEU A 157 11.28 9.84 6.62
CA LEU A 157 11.60 11.27 6.57
C LEU A 157 10.54 12.12 7.28
N LEU A 158 9.28 11.74 7.13
CA LEU A 158 8.12 12.35 7.75
C LEU A 158 7.79 11.75 9.12
N LEU A 159 8.69 10.97 9.75
CA LEU A 159 8.55 10.27 11.05
C LEU A 159 7.09 9.94 11.39
N VAL A 160 6.42 9.28 10.45
CA VAL A 160 5.07 8.74 10.59
C VAL A 160 5.13 7.27 10.24
N ASP A 161 4.25 6.48 10.84
CA ASP A 161 4.15 5.07 10.47
C ASP A 161 3.64 4.94 9.05
N LEU A 162 4.23 4.03 8.27
CA LEU A 162 3.80 3.74 6.90
C LEU A 162 2.31 3.35 6.84
N ASP A 163 1.83 2.64 7.86
CA ASP A 163 0.43 2.23 7.96
C ASP A 163 -0.51 3.44 8.06
N SER A 164 -0.07 4.55 8.66
CA SER A 164 -0.86 5.79 8.72
C SER A 164 -0.99 6.47 7.36
N LEU A 165 0.01 6.35 6.49
CA LEU A 165 -0.04 6.89 5.12
C LEU A 165 -0.91 6.03 4.19
N VAL A 166 -1.02 4.73 4.48
CA VAL A 166 -1.71 3.75 3.64
C VAL A 166 -3.17 3.55 4.08
N ALA A 167 -3.42 3.52 5.39
CA ALA A 167 -4.69 3.15 6.00
C ALA A 167 -5.20 4.16 7.04
N GLY A 168 -4.49 5.27 7.28
CA GLY A 168 -4.93 6.32 8.20
C GLY A 168 -6.15 7.08 7.66
N PRO A 169 -6.99 7.68 8.52
CA PRO A 169 -8.12 8.48 8.06
C PRO A 169 -7.63 9.66 7.22
N PRO A 170 -8.23 9.97 6.05
CA PRO A 170 -7.80 11.08 5.20
C PRO A 170 -7.66 12.33 6.05
N SER A 171 -6.45 12.91 6.09
CA SER A 171 -6.04 13.92 7.06
C SER A 171 -6.98 15.13 7.06
N ILE A 172 -8.02 15.07 7.89
CA ILE A 172 -8.67 16.21 8.52
C ILE A 172 -8.01 16.28 9.89
N GLY A 173 -7.22 17.33 10.12
CA GLY A 173 -6.39 17.47 11.31
C GLY A 173 -7.18 17.27 12.60
N LEU A 174 -6.80 16.23 13.35
CA LEU A 174 -6.90 16.21 14.79
C LEU A 174 -5.63 15.53 15.34
N PRO A 175 -5.09 16.02 16.47
CA PRO A 175 -4.00 15.34 17.14
C PRO A 175 -4.43 13.92 17.50
N THR A 176 -3.53 12.97 17.28
CA THR A 176 -3.74 11.58 17.68
C THR A 176 -3.74 11.51 19.21
N ALA A 177 -4.56 10.62 19.76
CA ALA A 177 -4.81 10.51 21.20
C ALA A 177 -3.53 10.30 22.05
N SER A 178 -2.39 9.89 21.46
CA SER A 178 -1.14 9.71 22.19
C SER A 178 -0.37 11.01 22.49
N GLU A 179 -0.65 12.13 21.81
CA GLU A 179 0.02 13.42 22.10
C GLU A 179 -0.62 14.16 23.28
N VAL A 180 -1.87 13.83 23.64
CA VAL A 180 -2.61 14.50 24.73
C VAL A 180 -2.19 13.97 26.11
N GLU A 181 -1.60 12.77 26.18
CA GLU A 181 -1.29 12.09 27.43
C GLU A 181 0.09 12.44 28.01
N LEU A 182 0.97 13.10 27.22
CA LEU A 182 2.30 13.56 27.69
C LEU A 182 2.36 15.04 28.11
N ALA A 183 1.26 15.79 27.97
CA ALA A 183 1.19 17.21 28.36
C ALA A 183 0.46 17.44 29.70
N ALA A 184 0.06 16.36 30.39
CA ALA A 184 -0.72 16.40 31.62
C ALA A 184 0.02 15.87 32.87
N GLU A 185 1.34 15.65 32.80
CA GLU A 185 2.19 15.38 33.97
C GLU A 185 3.25 16.47 34.18
#